data_AF-A0A147BDP1-F1
#
_entry.id   AF-A0A147BDP1-F1
#
_cell.length_a   1.000
_cell.length_b   1.000
_cell.length_c   1.000
_cell.angle_alpha   90.00
_cell.angle_beta   90.00
_cell.angle_gamma   90.00
#
_symmetry.space_group_name_H-M   'P 1'
#
loop_
_entity.id
_entity.type
_entity.pdbx_description
1 polymer ?
#
loop_
_entity_poly.entity_id
_entity_poly.type
_entity_poly.pdbx_seq_one_letter_code
_entity_poly.pdbx_strand_id
1 'polypeptide(L)'
;IYTMFIDYITDCISCIKAHLLAKQKHISPEELEKDCALLYDKHRALADRDFDKLEAYICSSVMKIPPHVLLEEDSVHRRPPSTELQKTELIMLTRAINKEMVKQQLLKQELALQQKVRPHLEGVLQRLKERLKILRAMPTPASGS
;
A
#
# COMPACT_ATOMS: atom_id res chain seq x y z
N ILE A 1 -6.04 -1.03 33.41
CA ILE A 1 -7.09 -1.59 34.30
C ILE A 1 -6.47 -2.07 35.60
N TYR A 2 -5.52 -3.02 35.55
CA TYR A 2 -4.84 -3.53 36.75
C TYR A 2 -4.22 -2.42 37.63
N THR A 3 -3.42 -1.50 37.07
CA THR A 3 -2.81 -0.40 37.84
C THR A 3 -3.85 0.45 38.57
N MET A 4 -4.92 0.87 37.88
CA MET A 4 -6.01 1.61 38.52
C MET A 4 -6.66 0.80 39.66
N PHE A 5 -6.80 -0.51 39.51
CA PHE A 5 -7.37 -1.35 40.58
C PHE A 5 -6.47 -1.39 41.82
N ILE A 6 -5.16 -1.47 41.63
CA ILE A 6 -4.18 -1.39 42.73
C ILE A 6 -4.20 0.00 43.38
N ASP A 7 -4.32 1.07 42.59
CA ASP A 7 -4.45 2.44 43.10
C ASP A 7 -5.70 2.55 44.00
N TYR A 8 -6.84 2.00 43.56
CA TYR A 8 -8.07 1.94 44.37
C TYR A 8 -7.90 1.16 45.68
N ILE A 9 -7.22 0.01 45.66
CA ILE A 9 -6.92 -0.75 46.90
C ILE A 9 -6.11 0.11 47.87
N THR A 10 -5.10 0.83 47.34
CA THR A 10 -4.23 1.70 48.12
C THR A 10 -5.02 2.86 48.73
N ASP A 11 -5.89 3.49 47.95
CA ASP A 11 -6.76 4.58 48.40
C ASP A 11 -7.75 4.11 49.47
N CYS A 12 -8.41 2.97 49.27
CA CYS A 12 -9.33 2.40 50.25
C CYS A 12 -8.64 2.13 51.60
N ILE A 13 -7.45 1.54 51.58
CA ILE A 13 -6.69 1.24 52.80
C ILE A 13 -6.24 2.55 53.48
N SER A 14 -5.83 3.55 52.69
CA SER A 14 -5.50 4.88 53.19
C SER A 14 -6.69 5.57 53.86
N CYS A 15 -7.89 5.46 53.27
CA CYS A 15 -9.13 5.96 53.87
C CYS A 15 -9.48 5.24 55.17
N ILE A 16 -9.34 3.91 55.22
CA ILE A 16 -9.57 3.11 56.44
C ILE A 16 -8.61 3.54 57.55
N LYS A 17 -7.32 3.67 57.23
CA LYS A 17 -6.28 4.16 58.16
C LYS A 17 -6.64 5.54 58.71
N ALA A 18 -6.97 6.49 57.84
CA ALA A 18 -7.36 7.84 58.24
C ALA A 18 -8.61 7.83 59.13
N HIS A 19 -9.60 6.99 58.81
CA HIS A 19 -10.82 6.90 59.60
C HIS A 19 -10.57 6.32 61.00
N LEU A 20 -9.77 5.27 61.11
CA LEU A 20 -9.46 4.61 62.38
C LEU A 20 -8.66 5.53 63.31
N LEU A 21 -7.67 6.26 62.78
CA LEU A 21 -6.91 7.27 63.53
C LEU A 21 -7.80 8.42 64.03
N ALA A 22 -8.79 8.83 63.24
CA ALA A 22 -9.72 9.89 63.64
C ALA A 22 -10.72 9.45 64.73
N LYS A 23 -11.13 8.18 64.74
CA LYS A 23 -12.15 7.65 65.67
C LYS A 23 -11.59 7.03 66.95
N GLN A 24 -10.39 6.45 66.93
CA GLN A 24 -9.82 5.74 68.08
C GLN A 24 -8.47 6.33 68.48
N LYS A 25 -8.47 7.12 69.57
CA LYS A 25 -7.27 7.77 70.13
C LYS A 25 -6.32 6.81 70.86
N HIS A 26 -6.74 5.57 71.08
CA HIS A 26 -5.98 4.57 71.85
C HIS A 26 -5.16 3.61 70.97
N ILE A 27 -5.30 3.68 69.64
CA ILE A 27 -4.53 2.84 68.73
C ILE A 27 -3.12 3.41 68.56
N SER A 28 -2.10 2.57 68.69
CA SER A 28 -0.73 2.93 68.29
C SER A 28 -0.65 3.12 66.77
N PRO A 29 -0.22 4.29 66.26
CA PRO A 29 -0.10 4.53 64.82
C PRO A 29 0.84 3.54 64.11
N GLU A 30 1.85 3.03 64.80
CA GLU A 30 2.82 2.07 64.25
C GLU A 30 2.21 0.67 64.08
N GLU A 31 1.41 0.21 65.04
CA GLU A 31 0.71 -1.07 64.94
C GLU A 31 -0.34 -1.04 63.84
N LEU A 32 -1.09 0.07 63.74
CA LEU A 32 -2.05 0.28 62.67
C LEU A 32 -1.40 0.28 61.29
N GLU A 33 -0.21 0.88 61.16
CA GLU A 33 0.51 0.89 59.88
C GLU A 33 0.92 -0.50 59.45
N LYS A 34 1.42 -1.29 60.41
CA LYS A 34 1.79 -2.68 60.17
C LYS A 34 0.60 -3.53 59.74
N ASP A 35 -0.55 -3.37 60.40
CA ASP A 35 -1.77 -4.10 60.08
C ASP A 35 -2.36 -3.68 58.73
N CYS A 36 -2.34 -2.38 58.40
CA CYS A 36 -2.74 -1.88 57.09
C CYS A 36 -1.81 -2.38 55.97
N ALA A 37 -0.51 -2.49 56.22
CA ALA A 37 0.44 -3.05 55.26
C ALA A 37 0.16 -4.55 55.01
N LEU A 38 -0.11 -5.34 56.07
CA LEU A 38 -0.51 -6.74 55.93
C LEU A 38 -1.82 -6.90 55.14
N LEU A 39 -2.79 -6.00 55.39
CA LEU A 39 -4.05 -5.96 54.66
C LEU A 39 -3.79 -5.66 53.17
N TYR A 40 -2.95 -4.68 52.87
CA TYR A 40 -2.56 -4.32 51.52
C TYR A 40 -1.91 -5.49 50.80
N ASP A 41 -0.89 -6.12 51.40
CA ASP A 41 -0.15 -7.23 50.79
C ASP A 41 -1.09 -8.42 50.48
N LYS A 42 -2.01 -8.72 51.40
CA LYS A 42 -3.01 -9.78 51.20
C LYS A 42 -3.95 -9.46 50.04
N HIS A 43 -4.48 -8.23 49.98
CA HIS A 43 -5.41 -7.84 48.92
C HIS A 43 -4.71 -7.70 47.57
N ARG A 44 -3.47 -7.25 47.56
CA ARG A 44 -2.61 -7.22 46.37
C ARG A 44 -2.38 -8.63 45.83
N ALA A 45 -1.95 -9.56 46.67
CA ALA A 45 -1.71 -10.94 46.23
C ALA A 45 -2.98 -11.62 45.66
N LEU A 46 -4.16 -11.30 46.21
CA LEU A 46 -5.44 -11.77 45.67
C LEU A 46 -5.75 -11.10 44.33
N ALA A 47 -5.55 -9.78 44.23
CA ALA A 47 -5.75 -9.02 43.00
C ALA A 47 -4.86 -9.56 41.88
N ASP A 48 -3.57 -9.76 42.13
CA ASP A 48 -2.60 -10.30 41.16
C ASP A 48 -3.10 -11.64 40.61
N ARG A 49 -3.40 -12.59 41.48
CA ARG A 49 -3.89 -13.93 41.10
C ARG A 49 -5.17 -13.88 40.27
N ASP A 50 -6.10 -13.00 40.63
CA ASP A 50 -7.39 -12.94 39.96
C ASP A 50 -7.30 -12.15 38.64
N PHE A 51 -6.42 -11.14 38.57
CA PHE A 51 -6.11 -10.42 37.33
C PHE A 51 -5.32 -11.26 36.34
N ASP A 52 -4.41 -12.14 36.78
CA ASP A 52 -3.72 -13.08 35.89
C ASP A 52 -4.73 -13.97 35.16
N LYS A 53 -5.74 -14.48 35.89
CA LYS A 53 -6.81 -15.30 35.30
C LYS A 53 -7.68 -14.48 34.35
N LEU A 54 -7.99 -13.24 34.73
CA LEU A 54 -8.77 -12.33 33.91
C LEU A 54 -8.05 -11.97 32.62
N GLU A 55 -6.76 -11.66 32.70
CA GLU A 55 -5.91 -11.36 31.54
C GLU A 55 -5.86 -12.57 30.60
N ALA A 56 -5.59 -13.77 31.13
CA ALA A 56 -5.61 -15.00 30.36
C ALA A 56 -6.96 -15.22 29.64
N TYR A 57 -8.08 -14.94 30.30
CA TYR A 57 -9.41 -15.04 29.70
C TYR A 57 -9.63 -13.99 28.61
N ILE A 58 -9.29 -12.72 28.87
CA ILE A 58 -9.44 -11.63 27.90
C ILE A 58 -8.61 -11.92 26.65
N CYS A 59 -7.34 -12.30 26.81
CA CYS A 59 -6.45 -12.61 25.69
C CYS A 59 -6.88 -13.84 24.90
N SER A 60 -7.41 -14.87 25.58
CA SER A 60 -7.79 -16.12 24.90
C SER A 60 -9.16 -16.09 24.25
N SER A 61 -10.09 -15.28 24.77
CA SER A 61 -11.51 -15.37 24.42
C SER A 61 -12.12 -14.07 23.93
N VAL A 62 -11.73 -12.92 24.50
CA VAL A 62 -12.37 -11.61 24.19
C VAL A 62 -11.62 -10.88 23.08
N MET A 63 -10.30 -10.75 23.21
CA MET A 63 -9.44 -10.02 22.28
C MET A 63 -8.76 -10.95 21.26
N LYS A 64 -9.20 -12.19 21.16
CA LYS A 64 -8.67 -13.15 20.19
C LYS A 64 -9.47 -13.10 18.89
N ILE A 65 -8.79 -12.81 17.79
CA ILE A 65 -9.37 -13.01 16.46
C ILE A 65 -9.35 -14.52 16.17
N PRO A 66 -10.51 -15.16 15.88
CA PRO A 66 -10.53 -16.58 15.56
C PRO A 66 -9.71 -16.87 14.30
N PRO A 67 -8.97 -17.99 14.23
CA PRO A 67 -8.02 -18.26 13.14
C PRO A 67 -8.68 -18.43 11.77
N HIS A 68 -9.99 -18.69 11.75
CA HIS A 68 -10.78 -18.83 10.51
C HIS A 68 -11.44 -17.52 10.09
N VAL A 69 -11.34 -16.46 10.89
CA VAL A 69 -11.91 -15.15 10.59
C VAL A 69 -10.81 -14.29 9.99
N LEU A 70 -11.05 -13.83 8.77
CA LEU A 70 -10.22 -12.85 8.11
C LEU A 70 -10.88 -11.48 8.25
N LEU A 71 -10.14 -10.52 8.80
CA LEU A 71 -10.63 -9.16 8.94
C LEU A 71 -10.83 -8.50 7.57
N GLU A 72 -11.58 -7.40 7.53
CA GLU A 72 -11.86 -6.71 6.27
C GLU A 72 -10.61 -6.04 5.68
N GLU A 73 -9.73 -5.56 6.56
CA GLU A 73 -8.42 -5.01 6.21
C GLU A 73 -7.55 -6.04 5.48
N ASP A 74 -7.73 -7.32 5.81
CA ASP A 74 -6.99 -8.44 5.21
C ASP A 74 -7.70 -9.03 3.97
N SER A 75 -8.73 -8.35 3.44
CA SER A 75 -9.54 -8.85 2.32
C SER A 75 -8.74 -9.21 1.06
N VAL A 76 -7.55 -8.61 0.86
CA VAL A 76 -6.60 -8.96 -0.21
C VAL A 76 -6.15 -10.42 -0.17
N HIS A 77 -6.18 -11.05 1.00
CA HIS A 77 -5.81 -12.44 1.20
C HIS A 77 -6.98 -13.43 1.04
N ARG A 78 -8.23 -12.95 0.84
CA ARG A 78 -9.39 -13.84 0.58
C ARG A 78 -9.26 -14.60 -0.71
N ARG A 79 -8.58 -14.02 -1.70
CA ARG A 79 -8.33 -14.66 -2.97
C ARG A 79 -6.93 -15.25 -2.92
N PRO A 80 -6.74 -16.52 -3.33
CA PRO A 80 -5.39 -17.02 -3.56
C PRO A 80 -4.70 -16.05 -4.52
N PRO A 81 -3.43 -15.68 -4.25
CA PRO A 81 -2.73 -14.73 -5.10
C PRO A 81 -2.72 -15.27 -6.53
N SER A 82 -3.49 -14.65 -7.42
CA SER A 82 -3.53 -14.99 -8.84
C SER A 82 -2.32 -14.38 -9.54
N THR A 83 -1.12 -14.64 -9.00
CA THR A 83 0.08 -13.93 -9.38
C THR A 83 0.69 -14.44 -10.68
N GLU A 84 0.55 -15.72 -11.01
CA GLU A 84 1.31 -16.28 -12.15
C GLU A 84 0.69 -15.94 -13.52
N LEU A 85 -0.64 -16.04 -13.65
CA LEU A 85 -1.33 -15.66 -14.90
C LEU A 85 -1.26 -14.16 -15.17
N GLN A 86 -1.39 -13.33 -14.13
CA GLN A 86 -1.33 -11.88 -14.28
C GLN A 86 0.08 -11.37 -14.58
N LYS A 87 1.13 -11.98 -13.99
CA LYS A 87 2.52 -11.63 -14.31
C LYS A 87 2.89 -11.99 -15.75
N THR A 88 2.44 -13.14 -16.23
CA THR A 88 2.73 -13.59 -17.60
C THR A 88 2.02 -12.72 -18.63
N GLU A 89 0.75 -12.37 -18.41
CA GLU A 89 0.04 -11.38 -19.23
C GLU A 89 0.74 -10.02 -19.24
N LEU A 90 1.17 -9.52 -18.07
CA LEU A 90 1.88 -8.25 -17.97
C LEU A 90 3.19 -8.27 -18.79
N ILE A 91 3.96 -9.35 -18.72
CA ILE A 91 5.19 -9.53 -19.50
C ILE A 91 4.88 -9.58 -21.00
N MET A 92 3.83 -10.30 -21.40
CA MET A 92 3.43 -10.40 -22.81
C MET A 92 2.98 -9.05 -23.36
N LEU A 93 2.14 -8.31 -22.63
CA LEU A 93 1.69 -6.96 -22.97
C LEU A 93 2.87 -6.00 -23.08
N THR A 94 3.79 -6.03 -22.13
CA THR A 94 5.00 -5.19 -22.15
C THR A 94 5.85 -5.46 -23.39
N ARG A 95 6.04 -6.73 -23.75
CA ARG A 95 6.76 -7.11 -24.98
C ARG A 95 6.03 -6.66 -26.23
N ALA A 96 4.70 -6.75 -26.27
CA ALA A 96 3.90 -6.30 -27.41
C ALA A 96 4.00 -4.79 -27.61
N ILE A 97 3.90 -4.01 -26.53
CA ILE A 97 4.08 -2.54 -26.56
C ILE A 97 5.46 -2.18 -27.11
N ASN A 98 6.52 -2.82 -26.61
CA ASN A 98 7.88 -2.54 -27.09
C ASN A 98 8.05 -2.85 -28.58
N LYS A 99 7.48 -3.97 -29.06
CA LYS A 99 7.50 -4.30 -30.49
C LYS A 99 6.77 -3.24 -31.33
N GLU A 100 5.60 -2.79 -30.88
CA GLU A 100 4.82 -1.79 -31.60
C GLU A 100 5.53 -0.43 -31.61
N MET A 101 6.19 -0.04 -30.52
CA MET A 101 7.01 1.17 -30.47
C MET A 101 8.16 1.13 -31.49
N VAL A 102 8.88 0.01 -31.57
CA VAL A 102 9.97 -0.17 -32.55
C VAL A 102 9.41 -0.07 -33.97
N LYS A 103 8.30 -0.75 -34.25
CA LYS A 103 7.63 -0.70 -35.56
C LYS A 103 7.18 0.71 -35.92
N GLN A 104 6.58 1.44 -34.97
CA GLN A 104 6.17 2.83 -35.17
C GLN A 104 7.37 3.72 -35.49
N GLN A 105 8.51 3.50 -34.85
CA GLN A 105 9.73 4.26 -35.12
C GLN A 105 10.27 3.99 -36.54
N LEU A 106 10.28 2.74 -36.98
CA LEU A 106 10.67 2.36 -38.33
C LEU A 106 9.75 3.00 -39.38
N LEU A 107 8.43 2.96 -39.16
CA LEU A 107 7.47 3.59 -40.05
C LEU A 107 7.67 5.12 -40.15
N LYS A 108 7.98 5.78 -39.03
CA LYS A 108 8.30 7.22 -39.04
C LYS A 108 9.57 7.53 -39.84
N GLN A 109 10.59 6.68 -39.73
CA GLN A 109 11.82 6.83 -40.50
C GLN A 109 11.57 6.64 -42.00
N GLU A 110 10.83 5.60 -42.38
CA GLU A 110 10.48 5.33 -43.77
C GLU A 110 9.64 6.45 -44.38
N LEU A 111 8.65 6.96 -43.63
CA LEU A 111 7.85 8.11 -44.04
C LEU A 111 8.73 9.34 -44.28
N ALA A 112 9.70 9.61 -43.41
CA ALA A 112 10.62 10.73 -43.57
C ALA A 112 11.51 10.57 -44.82
N LEU A 113 11.94 9.35 -45.14
CA LEU A 113 12.68 9.06 -46.38
C LEU A 113 11.81 9.28 -47.62
N GLN A 114 10.58 8.77 -47.61
CA GLN A 114 9.63 8.98 -48.71
C GLN A 114 9.35 10.46 -48.95
N GLN A 115 9.18 11.25 -47.88
CA GLN A 115 9.00 12.70 -47.97
C GLN A 115 10.21 13.42 -48.61
N LYS A 116 11.44 12.92 -48.43
CA LYS A 116 12.64 13.48 -49.07
C LYS A 116 12.76 13.10 -50.55
N VAL A 117 12.42 11.86 -50.90
CA VAL A 117 12.59 11.33 -52.27
C VAL A 117 11.47 11.78 -53.20
N ARG A 118 10.24 11.90 -52.69
CA ARG A 118 9.07 12.33 -53.47
C ARG A 118 9.26 13.64 -54.25
N PRO A 119 9.72 14.76 -53.67
CA PRO A 119 9.92 16.00 -54.41
C PRO A 119 11.02 15.89 -55.46
N HIS A 120 12.04 15.04 -55.25
CA HIS A 120 13.08 14.79 -56.25
C HIS A 120 12.50 14.10 -57.49
N LEU A 121 11.66 13.08 -57.29
CA LEU A 121 10.97 12.38 -58.38
C LEU A 121 9.98 13.29 -59.10
N GLU A 122 9.19 14.07 -58.37
CA GLU A 122 8.28 15.07 -58.95
C GLU A 122 9.04 16.10 -59.80
N GLY A 123 10.20 16.56 -59.33
CA GLY A 123 11.09 17.45 -60.08
C GLY A 123 11.66 16.82 -61.36
N VAL A 124 12.07 15.55 -61.33
CA VAL A 124 12.51 14.82 -62.54
C VAL A 124 11.37 14.71 -63.54
N LEU A 125 10.18 14.34 -63.07
CA LEU A 125 8.99 14.14 -63.90
C LEU A 125 8.57 15.47 -64.57
N GLN A 126 8.66 16.58 -63.85
CA GLN A 126 8.40 17.91 -64.40
C GLN A 126 9.40 18.28 -65.50
N ARG A 127 10.71 18.08 -65.27
CA ARG A 127 11.75 18.31 -66.30
C ARG A 127 11.54 17.47 -67.56
N LEU A 128 11.13 16.21 -67.39
CA LEU A 128 10.80 15.33 -68.53
C LEU A 128 9.56 15.83 -69.28
N LYS A 129 8.51 16.27 -68.58
CA LYS A 129 7.32 16.88 -69.20
C LYS A 129 7.67 18.14 -70.00
N GLU A 130 8.53 19.00 -69.46
CA GLU A 130 9.00 20.21 -70.15
C GLU A 130 9.78 19.88 -71.42
N ARG A 131 10.74 18.94 -71.34
CA ARG A 131 11.47 18.46 -72.53
C ARG A 131 10.55 17.85 -73.59
N LEU A 132 9.56 17.06 -73.16
CA LEU A 132 8.59 16.46 -74.06
C LEU A 132 7.68 17.50 -74.74
N LYS A 133 7.32 18.58 -74.04
CA LYS A 133 6.62 19.73 -74.64
C LYS A 133 7.48 20.43 -75.69
N ILE A 134 8.77 20.66 -75.40
CA ILE A 134 9.71 21.28 -76.35
C ILE A 134 9.85 20.41 -77.61
N LEU A 135 10.03 19.09 -77.45
CA LEU A 135 10.13 18.15 -78.58
C LEU A 135 8.86 18.13 -79.44
N ARG A 136 7.67 18.26 -78.82
CA ARG A 136 6.40 18.34 -79.54
C ARG A 136 6.15 19.70 -80.22
N ALA A 137 6.81 20.76 -79.76
CA ALA A 137 6.72 22.11 -80.31
C ALA A 137 7.77 22.38 -81.40
N MET A 138 8.74 21.49 -81.60
CA MET A 138 9.68 21.61 -82.72
C MET A 138 8.98 21.29 -84.05
N PRO A 139 9.10 22.16 -85.08
CA PRO A 139 8.58 21.86 -86.40
C PRO A 139 9.33 20.64 -86.95
N THR A 140 8.61 19.67 -87.52
CA THR A 140 9.21 18.62 -88.35
C THR A 140 10.09 19.27 -89.41
N PRO A 141 11.37 18.89 -89.54
CA PRO A 141 12.18 19.37 -90.66
C PRO A 141 11.49 18.91 -91.94
N ALA A 142 11.09 19.87 -92.78
CA ALA A 142 10.70 19.60 -94.15
C ALA A 142 11.93 18.96 -94.82
N SER A 143 11.90 17.65 -94.97
CA SER A 143 12.82 16.91 -95.83
C SER A 143 12.74 17.52 -97.21
N GLY A 144 13.87 18.06 -97.67
CA GLY A 144 14.00 18.67 -98.98
C GLY A 144 13.63 17.73 -100.11
N SER A 145 13.07 18.31 -101.16
CA SER A 145 13.12 17.85 -102.55
C SER A 145 13.58 19.02 -103.39
#